data_AF-A0A7S0XH73-F1
#
_entry.id   AF-A0A7S0XH73-F1
#
_cell.length_a   1.000
_cell.length_b   1.000
_cell.length_c   1.000
_cell.angle_alpha   90.00
_cell.angle_beta   90.00
_cell.angle_gamma   90.00
#
_symmetry.space_group_name_H-M   'P 1'
#
loop_
_entity.id
_entity.type
_entity.pdbx_description
1 polymer ?
#
loop_
_entity_poly.entity_id
_entity_poly.type
_entity_poly.pdbx_seq_one_letter_code
_entity_poly.pdbx_strand_id
1 'polypeptide(L)'
;ERRRKADGAKAAKEVTRMVRERDKTTKQQARSDEQLLAGKHKMKQITAVIDTRLAQTGFGRQVSDLFDQHLEAGKKSPFMFKYEELPLEYSITWRYHAPSDVPIGPPPTSVSSGGGGGG
;
A
#
# COMPACT_ATOMS: atom_id res chain seq x y z
N GLU A 1 46.04 -21.98 -25.12
CA GLU A 1 46.14 -21.68 -23.67
C GLU A 1 45.73 -20.24 -23.27
N ARG A 2 46.22 -19.19 -23.94
CA ARG A 2 45.89 -17.78 -23.61
C ARG A 2 44.39 -17.42 -23.71
N ARG A 3 43.66 -17.99 -24.68
CA ARG A 3 42.20 -17.78 -24.83
C ARG A 3 41.39 -18.34 -23.64
N ARG A 4 41.70 -19.56 -23.17
CA ARG A 4 41.07 -20.14 -21.97
C ARG A 4 41.33 -19.32 -20.70
N LYS A 5 42.52 -18.73 -20.54
CA LYS A 5 42.81 -17.80 -19.43
C LYS A 5 42.00 -16.51 -19.52
N ALA A 6 41.80 -15.96 -20.73
CA ALA A 6 40.97 -14.78 -20.95
C ALA A 6 39.48 -15.05 -20.71
N ASP A 7 38.97 -16.20 -21.13
CA ASP A 7 37.58 -16.62 -20.90
C ASP A 7 37.31 -16.91 -19.42
N GLY A 8 38.25 -17.54 -18.71
CA GLY A 8 38.19 -17.72 -17.26
C GLY A 8 38.20 -16.38 -16.49
N ALA A 9 39.01 -15.41 -16.93
CA ALA A 9 39.05 -14.08 -16.33
C ALA A 9 37.75 -13.28 -16.55
N LYS A 10 37.11 -13.45 -17.71
CA LYS A 10 35.79 -12.85 -18.00
C LYS A 10 34.68 -13.49 -17.15
N ALA A 11 34.68 -14.83 -17.04
CA ALA A 11 33.72 -15.54 -16.20
C ALA A 11 33.87 -15.16 -14.71
N ALA A 12 35.09 -15.04 -14.20
CA ALA A 12 35.34 -14.60 -12.82
C ALA A 12 34.87 -13.16 -12.55
N LYS A 13 35.05 -12.25 -13.51
CA LYS A 13 34.53 -10.87 -13.41
C LYS A 13 32.99 -10.84 -13.39
N GLU A 14 32.34 -11.66 -14.21
CA GLU A 14 30.88 -11.72 -14.26
C GLU A 14 30.29 -12.32 -12.98
N VAL A 15 30.89 -13.39 -12.44
CA VAL A 15 30.49 -13.94 -11.13
C VAL A 15 30.65 -12.89 -10.03
N THR A 16 31.77 -12.16 -10.01
CA THR A 16 32.00 -11.09 -9.02
C THR A 16 30.95 -9.97 -9.15
N ARG A 17 30.56 -9.62 -10.37
CA ARG A 17 29.50 -8.63 -10.63
C ARG A 17 28.15 -9.14 -10.13
N MET A 18 27.78 -10.37 -10.45
CA MET A 18 26.51 -10.97 -10.00
C MET A 18 26.42 -11.05 -8.47
N VAL A 19 27.53 -11.40 -7.79
CA VAL A 19 27.59 -11.39 -6.31
C VAL A 19 27.38 -9.99 -5.76
N ARG A 20 28.04 -8.97 -6.32
CA ARG A 20 27.87 -7.57 -5.89
C ARG A 20 26.45 -7.05 -6.09
N GLU A 21 25.81 -7.39 -7.22
CA GLU A 21 24.42 -7.00 -7.47
C GLU A 21 23.46 -7.70 -6.51
N ARG A 22 23.67 -8.99 -6.23
CA ARG A 22 22.89 -9.71 -5.22
C ARG A 22 23.05 -9.08 -3.83
N ASP A 23 24.28 -8.76 -3.42
CA ASP A 23 24.55 -8.14 -2.13
C ASP A 23 23.90 -6.75 -2.00
N LYS A 24 23.87 -5.96 -3.08
CA LYS A 24 23.15 -4.67 -3.10
C LYS A 24 21.65 -4.87 -2.88
N THR A 25 21.04 -5.80 -3.60
CA THR A 25 19.60 -6.11 -3.45
C THR A 25 19.29 -6.60 -2.05
N THR A 26 20.10 -7.51 -1.49
CA THR A 26 19.92 -8.01 -0.12
C THR A 26 20.05 -6.88 0.92
N LYS A 27 21.03 -5.99 0.79
CA LYS A 27 21.17 -4.82 1.68
C LYS A 27 20.00 -3.85 1.56
N GLN A 28 19.49 -3.64 0.35
CA GLN A 28 18.33 -2.78 0.14
C GLN A 28 17.06 -3.39 0.74
N GLN A 29 16.88 -4.71 0.61
CA GLN A 29 15.78 -5.43 1.24
C GLN A 29 15.87 -5.32 2.78
N ALA A 30 17.04 -5.59 3.36
CA ALA A 30 17.23 -5.48 4.82
C ALA A 30 16.92 -4.07 5.35
N ARG A 31 17.32 -3.01 4.62
CA ARG A 31 16.96 -1.62 4.96
C ARG A 31 15.47 -1.33 4.84
N SER A 32 14.78 -1.99 3.91
CA SER A 32 13.32 -1.87 3.77
C SER A 32 12.63 -2.56 4.95
N ASP A 33 13.07 -3.76 5.30
CA ASP A 33 12.54 -4.55 6.42
C ASP A 33 12.78 -3.84 7.76
N GLU A 34 13.94 -3.24 7.96
CA GLU A 34 14.26 -2.43 9.14
C GLU A 34 13.35 -1.19 9.24
N GLN A 35 13.06 -0.52 8.11
CA GLN A 35 12.13 0.61 8.10
C GLN A 35 10.68 0.20 8.38
N LEU A 36 10.29 -1.02 7.99
CA LEU A 36 9.00 -1.60 8.34
C LEU A 36 8.92 -1.88 9.85
N LEU A 37 9.94 -2.53 10.41
CA LEU A 37 10.05 -2.83 11.84
C LEU A 37 10.08 -1.55 12.70
N ALA A 38 10.75 -0.50 12.22
CA ALA A 38 10.79 0.81 12.89
C ALA A 38 9.44 1.56 12.84
N GLY A 39 8.41 1.02 12.17
CA GLY A 39 7.08 1.62 12.10
C GLY A 39 7.02 2.90 11.26
N LYS A 40 8.06 3.21 10.47
CA LYS A 40 8.15 4.41 9.63
C LYS A 40 7.01 4.48 8.59
N HIS A 41 6.55 3.30 8.15
CA HIS A 41 5.50 3.16 7.15
C HIS A 41 4.15 2.74 7.72
N LYS A 42 3.96 2.76 9.04
CA LYS A 42 2.75 2.23 9.69
C LYS A 42 1.44 2.79 9.11
N MET A 43 1.42 4.08 8.78
CA MET A 43 0.24 4.74 8.19
C MET A 43 0.02 4.35 6.72
N LYS A 44 1.06 3.91 6.03
CA LYS A 44 1.01 3.37 4.66
C LYS A 44 0.68 1.87 4.61
N GLN A 45 0.59 1.22 5.76
CA GLN A 45 0.31 -0.22 5.88
C GLN A 45 -1.12 -0.50 6.34
N ILE A 46 -1.91 0.55 6.51
CA ILE A 46 -3.24 0.48 7.07
C ILE A 46 -4.18 1.27 6.16
N THR A 47 -5.24 0.62 5.72
CA THR A 47 -6.38 1.26 5.06
C THR A 47 -7.60 1.13 5.96
N ALA A 48 -8.26 2.24 6.29
CA ALA A 48 -9.58 2.19 6.90
C ALA A 48 -10.65 1.92 5.83
N VAL A 49 -11.60 1.05 6.15
CA VAL A 49 -12.72 0.75 5.28
C VAL A 49 -13.99 1.16 6.00
N ILE A 50 -14.68 2.15 5.46
CA ILE A 50 -15.89 2.76 6.02
C ILE A 50 -17.10 2.18 5.29
N ASP A 51 -18.08 1.68 6.03
CA ASP A 51 -19.33 1.20 5.43
C ASP A 51 -20.02 2.31 4.63
N THR A 52 -20.53 1.99 3.44
CA THR A 52 -21.19 2.97 2.56
C THR A 52 -22.41 3.62 3.21
N ARG A 53 -23.17 2.90 4.04
CA ARG A 53 -24.31 3.46 4.79
C ARG A 53 -23.84 4.46 5.85
N LEU A 54 -22.72 4.18 6.51
CA LEU A 54 -22.08 5.14 7.43
C LEU A 54 -21.67 6.42 6.70
N ALA A 55 -21.01 6.29 5.55
CA ALA A 55 -20.51 7.41 4.76
C ALA A 55 -21.60 8.38 4.28
N GLN A 56 -22.83 7.89 4.13
CA GLN A 56 -23.99 8.72 3.76
C GLN A 56 -24.53 9.56 4.92
N THR A 57 -24.15 9.25 6.17
CA THR A 57 -24.54 10.02 7.35
C THR A 57 -23.70 11.30 7.51
N GLY A 58 -24.21 12.27 8.27
CA GLY A 58 -23.42 13.46 8.65
C GLY A 58 -22.16 13.10 9.46
N PHE A 59 -22.28 12.11 10.34
CA PHE A 59 -21.16 11.63 11.14
C PHE A 59 -20.08 10.95 10.28
N GLY A 60 -20.45 10.07 9.35
CA GLY A 60 -19.50 9.40 8.48
C GLY A 60 -18.75 10.35 7.54
N ARG A 61 -19.41 11.43 7.09
CA ARG A 61 -18.74 12.52 6.37
C ARG A 61 -17.68 13.20 7.23
N GLN A 62 -18.02 13.59 8.48
CA GLN A 62 -17.05 14.19 9.41
C GLN A 62 -15.85 13.27 9.70
N VAL A 63 -16.07 11.96 9.82
CA VAL A 63 -14.97 10.99 9.98
C VAL A 63 -14.04 10.99 8.77
N SER A 64 -14.60 11.05 7.56
CA SER A 64 -13.81 11.11 6.32
C SER A 64 -13.00 12.41 6.26
N ASP A 65 -13.63 13.54 6.59
CA ASP A 65 -12.96 14.84 6.66
C ASP A 65 -11.79 14.84 7.65
N LEU A 66 -11.92 14.15 8.79
CA LEU A 66 -10.83 14.02 9.77
C LEU A 66 -9.65 13.18 9.25
N PHE A 67 -9.92 12.17 8.43
CA PHE A 67 -8.87 11.42 7.75
C PHE A 67 -8.14 12.27 6.71
N ASP A 68 -8.88 13.10 5.97
CA ASP A 68 -8.31 14.05 5.02
C ASP A 68 -7.53 15.17 5.72
N GLN A 69 -8.01 15.73 6.84
CA GLN A 69 -7.31 16.78 7.59
C GLN A 69 -5.94 16.34 8.14
N HIS A 70 -5.68 15.05 8.29
CA HIS A 70 -4.35 14.56 8.65
C HIS A 70 -3.28 14.92 7.60
N LEU A 71 -3.68 15.24 6.35
CA LEU A 71 -2.81 15.76 5.29
C LEU A 71 -2.36 17.20 5.53
N GLU A 72 -3.26 18.07 6.00
CA GLU A 72 -3.04 19.51 6.09
C GLU A 72 -2.14 19.91 7.27
N ALA A 73 -2.08 19.09 8.34
CA ALA A 73 -1.30 19.36 9.54
C ALA A 73 0.23 19.16 9.38
N GLY A 74 0.76 19.16 8.16
CA GLY A 74 2.20 18.96 7.88
C GLY A 74 2.71 17.54 8.17
N LYS A 75 1.83 16.59 8.46
CA LYS A 75 2.18 15.17 8.62
C LYS A 75 2.26 14.52 7.23
N LYS A 76 3.45 14.03 6.90
CA LYS A 76 3.89 13.63 5.54
C LYS A 76 3.16 12.42 4.92
N SER A 77 2.08 11.89 5.49
CA SER A 77 1.40 10.74 4.90
C SER A 77 -0.11 10.86 5.07
N PRO A 78 -0.90 10.87 3.97
CA PRO A 78 -2.33 10.70 4.06
C PRO A 78 -2.64 9.45 4.84
N PHE A 79 -3.66 9.55 5.69
CA PHE A 79 -4.32 8.37 6.21
C PHE A 79 -5.18 7.79 5.09
N MET A 80 -4.99 6.52 4.73
CA MET A 80 -5.71 5.91 3.62
C MET A 80 -7.05 5.37 4.09
N PHE A 81 -8.12 5.75 3.38
CA PHE A 81 -9.45 5.18 3.61
C PHE A 81 -10.18 4.94 2.29
N LYS A 82 -11.25 4.15 2.36
CA LYS A 82 -12.18 3.93 1.26
C LYS A 82 -13.55 3.51 1.75
N TYR A 83 -14.52 3.57 0.86
CA TYR A 83 -15.89 3.10 1.10
C TYR A 83 -16.10 1.71 0.49
N GLU A 84 -16.63 0.78 1.28
CA GLU A 84 -17.06 -0.56 0.85
C GLU A 84 -18.36 -0.91 1.57
N GLU A 85 -19.19 -1.79 1.00
CA GLU A 85 -20.32 -2.35 1.73
C GLU A 85 -19.80 -3.41 2.71
N LEU A 86 -19.98 -3.18 4.01
CA LEU A 86 -19.48 -4.07 5.05
C LEU A 86 -20.58 -5.01 5.55
N PRO A 87 -20.22 -6.22 6.05
CA PRO A 87 -21.19 -7.15 6.61
C PRO A 87 -21.95 -6.59 7.83
N LEU A 88 -21.33 -5.66 8.56
CA LEU A 88 -21.93 -4.93 9.66
C LEU A 88 -22.22 -3.50 9.21
N GLU A 89 -23.50 -3.11 9.30
CA GLU A 89 -23.92 -1.76 8.94
C GLU A 89 -23.30 -0.71 9.86
N TYR A 90 -23.07 0.49 9.32
CA TYR A 90 -22.57 1.63 10.09
C TYR A 90 -21.22 1.39 10.78
N SER A 91 -20.42 0.46 10.25
CA SER A 91 -19.13 0.06 10.83
C SER A 91 -17.93 0.64 10.10
N ILE A 92 -16.78 0.62 10.78
CA ILE A 92 -15.47 0.92 10.21
C ILE A 92 -14.56 -0.27 10.52
N THR A 93 -13.87 -0.78 9.51
CA THR A 93 -12.88 -1.84 9.65
C THR A 93 -11.51 -1.38 9.19
N TRP A 94 -10.49 -2.19 9.49
CA TRP A 94 -9.10 -1.86 9.27
C TRP A 94 -8.42 -2.99 8.50
N ARG A 95 -7.77 -2.66 7.40
CA ARG A 95 -7.05 -3.64 6.56
C ARG A 95 -5.56 -3.38 6.66
N TYR A 96 -4.83 -4.35 7.17
CA TYR A 96 -3.36 -4.34 7.15
C TYR A 96 -2.84 -4.87 5.81
N HIS A 97 -1.81 -4.22 5.28
CA HIS A 97 -1.19 -4.57 4.01
C HIS A 97 0.28 -4.14 3.95
N ALA A 98 1.00 -4.57 2.92
CA ALA A 98 2.33 -4.02 2.61
C ALA A 98 2.24 -2.51 2.33
N PRO A 99 3.30 -1.72 2.58
CA PRO A 99 3.27 -0.27 2.35
C PRO A 99 2.74 0.08 0.96
N SER A 100 1.74 0.95 0.92
CA SER A 100 1.10 1.43 -0.29
C SER A 100 0.95 2.95 -0.23
N ASP A 101 0.94 3.57 -1.41
CA ASP A 101 0.58 4.98 -1.56
C ASP A 101 -0.91 5.16 -1.94
N VAL A 102 -1.64 4.05 -2.12
CA VAL A 102 -3.08 4.02 -2.42
C VAL A 102 -3.86 3.09 -1.47
N PRO A 103 -5.14 3.39 -1.17
CA PRO A 103 -5.98 2.52 -0.37
C PRO A 103 -6.10 1.10 -0.97
N ILE A 104 -5.93 0.07 -0.14
CA ILE A 104 -5.97 -1.33 -0.59
C ILE A 104 -7.35 -1.94 -0.38
N GLY A 105 -7.88 -2.58 -1.43
CA GLY A 105 -9.11 -3.35 -1.39
C GLY A 105 -9.70 -3.65 -2.76
N PRO A 106 -10.81 -4.43 -2.82
CA PRO A 106 -11.55 -4.63 -4.06
C PRO A 106 -11.94 -3.29 -4.69
N PRO A 107 -11.97 -3.14 -6.02
CA PRO A 107 -12.43 -1.90 -6.64
C PRO A 107 -13.80 -1.49 -6.08
N PRO A 108 -14.10 -0.18 -5.99
CA PRO A 108 -15.41 0.26 -5.50
C PRO A 108 -16.47 -0.46 -6.31
N THR A 109 -17.31 -1.25 -5.62
CA THR A 109 -18.48 -1.84 -6.24
C THR A 109 -19.30 -0.68 -6.75
N SER A 110 -19.42 -0.56 -8.07
CA SER A 110 -20.35 0.37 -8.67
C SER A 110 -21.73 -0.03 -8.16
N VAL A 111 -22.23 0.68 -7.16
CA VAL A 111 -23.66 0.68 -6.84
C VAL A 111 -24.34 1.07 -8.14
N SER A 112 -24.97 0.09 -8.80
CA SER A 112 -25.83 0.34 -9.93
C SER A 112 -26.94 1.27 -9.44
N SER A 113 -26.81 2.56 -9.75
CA SER A 113 -27.89 3.52 -9.60
C SER A 113 -29.11 2.98 -10.34
N GLY A 114 -30.23 2.93 -9.64
CA GLY A 114 -31.40 2.15 -10.01
C GLY A 114 -31.98 2.41 -11.40
N GLY A 115 -32.55 1.34 -11.95
CA GLY A 115 -33.59 1.38 -12.98
C GLY A 115 -34.89 0.83 -12.39
N GLY A 116 -35.38 1.45 -11.31
CA GLY A 116 -36.69 1.20 -10.74
C GLY A 116 -37.63 2.36 -11.07
N GLY A 117 -38.43 2.19 -12.11
CA GLY A 117 -39.62 2.98 -12.46
C GLY A 117 -40.37 2.15 -13.49
N GLY A 118 -41.60 1.69 -13.28
CA GLY A 118 -42.74 2.36 -12.67
C GLY A 118 -43.72 2.66 -13.80
N GLY A 119 -44.72 1.79 -13.99
CA GLY A 119 -45.73 1.86 -15.05
C GLY A 119 -46.24 0.48 -15.44
#